data_AF-A0A1F7LHX2-F1
#
_entry.id   AF-A0A1F7LHX2-F1
#
_cell.length_a   1.000
_cell.length_b   1.000
_cell.length_c   1.000
_cell.angle_alpha   90.00
_cell.angle_beta   90.00
_cell.angle_gamma   90.00
#
_symmetry.space_group_name_H-M   'P 1'
#
loop_
_entity.id
_entity.type
_entity.pdbx_description
1 polymer ?
#
loop_
_entity_poly.entity_id
_entity_poly.type
_entity_poly.pdbx_seq_one_letter_code
_entity_poly.pdbx_strand_id
1 'polypeptide(L)'
;MMTEPGGEGATPGANAQALEDHRKIRELTGRLAQAPSLLELLRRLQELRALMAPHFREEEAPGGFFEIVSTQASRHLGAVRQLEQEHAALLSEIDGVAERARACLMGPVAEILKQAKALVRRIESHESRENELLIDALYVDVGGGD
;
A
#
# COMPACT_ATOMS: atom_id res chain seq x y z
N MET A 1 -22.36 -33.84 -42.70
CA MET A 1 -23.16 -33.15 -41.67
C MET A 1 -22.15 -32.47 -40.77
N MET A 2 -21.97 -31.16 -40.95
CA MET A 2 -20.97 -30.36 -40.25
C MET A 2 -21.52 -30.00 -38.87
N THR A 3 -20.74 -30.24 -37.82
CA THR A 3 -20.96 -29.65 -36.49
C THR A 3 -19.88 -28.59 -36.29
N GLU A 4 -20.26 -27.34 -36.51
CA GLU A 4 -19.50 -26.19 -36.03
C GLU A 4 -19.80 -26.02 -34.53
N PRO A 5 -18.80 -25.92 -33.64
CA PRO A 5 -19.04 -25.42 -32.29
C PRO A 5 -19.07 -23.89 -32.36
N GLY A 6 -20.24 -23.32 -32.13
CA GLY A 6 -20.42 -21.89 -31.99
C GLY A 6 -19.55 -21.34 -30.87
N GLY A 7 -18.79 -20.29 -31.19
CA GLY A 7 -18.01 -19.56 -30.21
C GLY A 7 -18.92 -18.86 -29.21
N GLU A 8 -18.93 -19.36 -27.97
CA GLU A 8 -19.36 -18.58 -26.82
C GLU A 8 -18.29 -17.51 -26.56
N GLY A 9 -18.46 -16.35 -27.21
CA GLY A 9 -17.76 -15.14 -26.81
C GLY A 9 -18.07 -14.79 -25.36
N ALA A 10 -17.10 -14.17 -24.68
CA ALA A 10 -17.20 -13.71 -23.30
C ALA A 10 -18.61 -13.16 -22.97
N THR A 11 -19.20 -13.63 -21.87
CA THR A 11 -20.53 -13.18 -21.45
C THR A 11 -20.50 -11.66 -21.20
N PRO A 12 -21.56 -10.90 -21.55
CA PRO A 12 -21.60 -9.45 -21.40
C PRO A 12 -21.26 -8.93 -20.00
N GLY A 13 -21.51 -9.74 -18.96
CA GLY A 13 -21.17 -9.43 -17.56
C GLY A 13 -19.66 -9.48 -17.26
N ALA A 14 -18.91 -10.40 -17.87
CA ALA A 14 -17.47 -10.52 -17.65
C ALA A 14 -16.71 -9.29 -18.18
N ASN A 15 -17.12 -8.79 -19.35
CA ASN A 15 -16.54 -7.58 -19.93
C ASN A 15 -16.85 -6.32 -19.10
N ALA A 16 -18.05 -6.23 -18.53
CA ALA A 16 -18.43 -5.11 -17.65
C ALA A 16 -17.65 -5.13 -16.33
N GLN A 17 -17.42 -6.32 -15.76
CA GLN A 17 -16.64 -6.48 -14.53
C GLN A 17 -15.17 -6.10 -14.74
N ALA A 18 -14.54 -6.58 -15.81
CA ALA A 18 -13.15 -6.21 -16.14
C ALA A 18 -12.99 -4.69 -16.33
N LEU A 19 -13.91 -4.04 -17.03
CA LEU A 19 -13.91 -2.57 -17.20
C LEU A 19 -13.99 -1.83 -15.87
N GLU A 20 -14.84 -2.30 -14.96
CA GLU A 20 -14.96 -1.74 -13.61
C GLU A 20 -13.69 -1.96 -12.79
N ASP A 21 -13.06 -3.12 -12.89
CA ASP A 21 -11.80 -3.40 -12.20
C ASP A 21 -10.67 -2.51 -12.73
N HIS A 22 -10.54 -2.33 -14.05
CA HIS A 22 -9.59 -1.36 -14.61
C HIS A 22 -9.88 0.09 -14.19
N ARG A 23 -11.16 0.45 -13.97
CA ARG A 23 -11.53 1.78 -13.43
C ARG A 23 -11.04 1.93 -11.99
N LYS A 24 -11.30 0.94 -11.14
CA LYS A 24 -10.86 0.92 -9.73
C LYS A 24 -9.33 0.88 -9.61
N ILE A 25 -8.64 0.08 -10.43
CA ILE A 25 -7.17 0.03 -10.47
C ILE A 25 -6.61 1.41 -10.79
N ARG A 26 -7.16 2.12 -11.78
CA ARG A 26 -6.75 3.49 -12.11
C ARG A 26 -6.97 4.47 -10.96
N GLU A 27 -8.12 4.39 -10.29
CA GLU A 27 -8.42 5.21 -9.13
C GLU A 27 -7.43 4.97 -7.98
N LEU A 28 -7.20 3.71 -7.62
CA LEU A 28 -6.26 3.33 -6.56
C LEU A 28 -4.82 3.73 -6.89
N THR A 29 -4.40 3.57 -8.14
CA THR A 29 -3.06 3.99 -8.60
C THR A 29 -2.88 5.50 -8.49
N GLY A 30 -3.89 6.29 -8.87
CA GLY A 30 -3.86 7.75 -8.69
C GLY A 30 -3.76 8.15 -7.21
N ARG A 31 -4.42 7.41 -6.32
CA ARG A 31 -4.33 7.63 -4.87
C ARG A 31 -2.97 7.22 -4.31
N LEU A 32 -2.32 6.17 -4.81
CA LEU A 32 -0.99 5.75 -4.33
C LEU A 32 0.05 6.87 -4.42
N ALA A 33 0.08 7.59 -5.54
CA ALA A 33 1.01 8.70 -5.76
C ALA A 33 0.82 9.87 -4.78
N GLN A 34 -0.35 9.98 -4.16
CA GLN A 34 -0.74 11.06 -3.25
C GLN A 34 -0.84 10.57 -1.79
N ALA A 35 -0.09 9.54 -1.41
CA ALA A 35 -0.09 9.05 -0.03
C ALA A 35 0.66 10.04 0.90
N PRO A 36 0.00 10.57 1.95
CA PRO A 36 0.59 11.57 2.85
C PRO A 36 1.57 10.98 3.87
N SER A 37 1.63 9.66 4.01
CA SER A 37 2.50 8.98 4.97
C SER A 37 2.81 7.56 4.53
N LEU A 38 3.87 6.96 5.09
CA LEU A 38 4.22 5.56 4.83
C LEU A 38 3.12 4.58 5.28
N LEU A 39 2.39 4.92 6.35
CA LEU A 39 1.28 4.11 6.83
C LEU A 39 0.13 4.09 5.81
N GLU A 40 -0.22 5.27 5.30
CA GLU A 40 -1.28 5.39 4.31
C GLU A 40 -0.87 4.83 2.94
N LEU A 41 0.41 4.94 2.58
CA LEU A 41 0.98 4.26 1.42
C LEU A 41 0.84 2.74 1.54
N LEU A 42 1.24 2.16 2.68
CA LEU A 42 1.15 0.71 2.92
C LEU A 42 -0.30 0.23 2.81
N ARG A 43 -1.24 0.95 3.40
CA ARG A 43 -2.68 0.64 3.33
C ARG A 43 -3.18 0.64 1.87
N ARG A 44 -2.83 1.66 1.09
CA ARG A 44 -3.22 1.77 -0.32
C ARG A 44 -2.58 0.69 -1.19
N LEU A 45 -1.33 0.29 -0.91
CA LEU A 45 -0.65 -0.79 -1.63
C LEU A 45 -1.36 -2.13 -1.38
N GLN A 46 -1.80 -2.39 -0.14
CA GLN A 46 -2.56 -3.58 0.20
C GLN A 46 -3.93 -3.61 -0.49
N GLU A 47 -4.63 -2.47 -0.57
CA GLU A 47 -5.87 -2.36 -1.34
C GLU A 47 -5.66 -2.63 -2.83
N LEU A 48 -4.63 -2.04 -3.44
CA LEU A 48 -4.31 -2.28 -4.84
C LEU A 48 -3.97 -3.75 -5.08
N ARG A 49 -3.14 -4.35 -4.21
CA ARG A 49 -2.77 -5.76 -4.29
C ARG A 49 -3.98 -6.69 -4.21
N ALA A 50 -4.91 -6.40 -3.31
CA ALA A 50 -6.13 -7.17 -3.09
C ALA A 50 -7.10 -7.09 -4.29
N LEU A 51 -7.04 -6.01 -5.07
CA LEU A 51 -7.82 -5.85 -6.30
C LEU A 51 -7.15 -6.49 -7.52
N MET A 52 -5.85 -6.26 -7.73
CA MET A 52 -5.13 -6.73 -8.92
C MET A 52 -4.96 -8.26 -8.94
N ALA A 53 -4.73 -8.88 -7.78
CA ALA A 53 -4.50 -10.33 -7.72
C ALA A 53 -5.67 -11.20 -8.18
N PRO A 54 -6.93 -10.96 -7.75
CA PRO A 54 -8.07 -11.70 -8.28
C PRO A 54 -8.33 -11.35 -9.75
N HIS A 55 -8.20 -10.07 -10.13
CA HIS A 55 -8.38 -9.63 -11.52
C HIS A 55 -7.43 -10.38 -12.49
N PHE A 56 -6.13 -10.41 -12.20
CA PHE A 56 -5.16 -11.15 -13.01
C PHE A 56 -5.44 -12.65 -13.03
N ARG A 57 -5.84 -13.22 -11.88
CA ARG A 57 -6.20 -14.64 -11.81
C ARG A 57 -7.38 -14.98 -12.70
N GLU A 58 -8.36 -14.09 -12.82
CA GLU A 58 -9.53 -14.27 -13.70
C GLU A 58 -9.15 -14.16 -15.17
N GLU A 59 -8.25 -13.22 -15.53
CA GLU A 59 -7.75 -13.08 -16.90
C GLU A 59 -6.91 -14.28 -17.36
N GLU A 60 -6.11 -14.84 -16.45
CA GLU A 60 -5.19 -15.96 -16.68
C GLU A 60 -5.84 -17.35 -16.47
N ALA A 61 -7.04 -17.43 -15.90
CA ALA A 61 -7.73 -18.69 -15.67
C ALA A 61 -8.07 -19.41 -16.98
N PRO A 62 -8.23 -20.75 -16.96
CA PRO A 62 -8.85 -21.46 -18.08
C PRO A 62 -10.23 -20.91 -18.40
N GLY A 63 -10.49 -20.63 -19.67
CA GLY A 63 -11.68 -19.92 -20.17
C GLY A 63 -11.67 -18.41 -19.90
N GLY A 64 -10.59 -17.89 -19.32
CA GLY A 64 -10.37 -16.48 -19.02
C GLY A 64 -10.02 -15.66 -20.26
N PHE A 65 -9.79 -14.36 -20.05
CA PHE A 65 -9.57 -13.39 -21.12
C PHE A 65 -8.42 -13.80 -22.06
N PHE A 66 -7.31 -14.28 -21.51
CA PHE A 66 -6.13 -14.67 -22.29
C PHE A 66 -6.37 -15.90 -23.18
N GLU A 67 -7.14 -16.88 -22.71
CA GLU A 67 -7.50 -18.04 -23.53
C GLU A 67 -8.47 -17.64 -24.66
N ILE A 68 -9.44 -16.76 -24.38
CA ILE A 68 -10.36 -16.23 -25.39
C ILE A 68 -9.61 -15.48 -26.50
N VAL A 69 -8.67 -14.60 -26.14
CA VAL A 69 -7.85 -13.87 -27.11
C VAL A 69 -6.96 -14.82 -27.92
N SER A 70 -6.36 -15.80 -27.26
CA SER A 70 -5.45 -16.76 -27.91
C SER A 70 -6.15 -17.69 -28.89
N THR A 71 -7.37 -18.10 -28.58
CA THR A 71 -8.20 -18.97 -29.44
C THR A 71 -8.80 -18.22 -30.63
N GLN A 72 -9.23 -16.97 -30.44
CA GLN A 72 -9.86 -16.17 -31.50
C GLN A 72 -8.85 -15.41 -32.38
N ALA A 73 -7.64 -15.13 -31.89
CA ALA A 73 -6.66 -14.34 -32.60
C ALA A 73 -5.20 -14.74 -32.24
N SER A 74 -4.76 -15.88 -32.78
CA SER A 74 -3.42 -16.46 -32.55
C SER A 74 -2.23 -15.52 -32.79
N ARG A 75 -2.39 -14.47 -33.60
CA ARG A 75 -1.37 -13.40 -33.77
C ARG A 75 -1.03 -12.66 -32.48
N HIS A 76 -1.88 -12.72 -31.46
CA HIS A 76 -1.69 -12.03 -30.18
C HIS A 76 -1.03 -12.89 -29.08
N LEU A 77 -0.68 -14.16 -29.37
CA LEU A 77 -0.04 -15.06 -28.40
C LEU A 77 1.24 -14.50 -27.76
N GLY A 78 2.04 -13.75 -28.53
CA GLY A 78 3.22 -13.08 -28.00
C GLY A 78 2.89 -12.00 -26.98
N ALA A 79 1.85 -11.21 -27.24
CA ALA A 79 1.39 -10.14 -26.35
C ALA A 79 0.74 -10.70 -25.07
N VAL A 80 -0.04 -11.78 -25.18
CA VAL A 80 -0.62 -12.47 -24.01
C VAL A 80 0.48 -12.93 -23.05
N ARG A 81 1.51 -13.63 -23.56
CA ARG A 81 2.65 -14.07 -22.72
C ARG A 81 3.41 -12.92 -22.08
N GLN A 82 3.47 -11.77 -22.74
CA GLN A 82 4.08 -10.58 -22.17
C GLN A 82 3.23 -10.04 -21.02
N LEU A 83 1.91 -9.95 -21.17
CA LEU A 83 1.00 -9.50 -20.12
C LEU A 83 1.05 -10.40 -18.87
N GLU A 84 1.11 -11.72 -19.03
CA GLU A 84 1.29 -12.66 -17.90
C GLU A 84 2.57 -12.37 -17.11
N GLN A 85 3.67 -12.05 -17.80
CA GLN A 85 4.93 -11.68 -17.15
C GLN A 85 4.82 -10.32 -16.46
N GLU A 86 4.16 -9.35 -17.09
CA GLU A 86 3.90 -8.04 -16.52
C GLU A 86 3.04 -8.14 -15.26
N HIS A 87 2.01 -8.98 -15.25
CA HIS A 87 1.16 -9.23 -14.08
C HIS A 87 1.98 -9.73 -12.87
N ALA A 88 2.81 -10.75 -13.09
CA ALA A 88 3.69 -11.29 -12.05
C ALA A 88 4.68 -10.23 -11.53
N ALA A 89 5.29 -9.45 -12.44
CA ALA A 89 6.20 -8.37 -12.09
C ALA A 89 5.53 -7.27 -11.27
N LEU A 90 4.34 -6.81 -11.67
CA LEU A 90 3.59 -5.76 -10.99
C LEU A 90 3.20 -6.17 -9.57
N LEU A 91 2.71 -7.40 -9.38
CA LEU A 91 2.39 -7.90 -8.04
C LEU A 91 3.63 -7.98 -7.16
N SER A 92 4.76 -8.43 -7.71
CA SER A 92 6.04 -8.48 -7.01
C SER A 92 6.56 -7.09 -6.63
N GLU A 93 6.40 -6.10 -7.51
CA GLU A 93 6.77 -4.72 -7.23
C GLU A 93 5.92 -4.12 -6.10
N ILE A 94 4.61 -4.33 -6.12
CA ILE A 94 3.69 -3.89 -5.05
C ILE A 94 4.12 -4.50 -3.71
N ASP A 95 4.35 -5.81 -3.68
CA ASP A 95 4.78 -6.54 -2.47
C ASP A 95 6.14 -6.00 -1.98
N GLY A 96 7.08 -5.75 -2.89
CA GLY A 96 8.39 -5.20 -2.58
C GLY A 96 8.34 -3.77 -2.01
N VAL A 97 7.49 -2.89 -2.54
CA VAL A 97 7.30 -1.55 -1.99
C VAL A 97 6.63 -1.61 -0.62
N ALA A 98 5.62 -2.48 -0.46
CA ALA A 98 4.92 -2.65 0.82
C ALA A 98 5.86 -3.14 1.93
N GLU A 99 6.73 -4.10 1.64
CA GLU A 99 7.71 -4.60 2.61
C GLU A 99 8.74 -3.53 3.00
N ARG A 100 9.23 -2.72 2.04
CA ARG A 100 10.12 -1.59 2.36
C ARG A 100 9.42 -0.53 3.23
N ALA A 101 8.17 -0.20 2.93
CA ALA A 101 7.40 0.74 3.74
C ALA A 101 7.21 0.22 5.18
N ARG A 102 6.91 -1.06 5.35
CA ARG A 102 6.79 -1.73 6.64
C ARG A 102 8.12 -1.71 7.41
N ALA A 103 9.22 -2.04 6.75
CA ALA A 103 10.55 -2.01 7.36
C ALA A 103 10.94 -0.59 7.84
N CYS A 104 10.64 0.45 7.04
CA CYS A 104 10.85 1.83 7.45
C CYS A 104 10.03 2.22 8.68
N LEU A 105 8.75 1.84 8.72
CA LEU A 105 7.85 2.09 9.85
C LEU A 105 8.35 1.43 11.15
N MET A 106 8.78 0.17 11.05
CA MET A 106 9.23 -0.62 12.22
C MET A 106 10.68 -0.36 12.63
N GLY A 107 11.50 0.21 11.74
CA GLY A 107 12.90 0.53 12.00
C GLY A 107 13.11 2.03 12.24
N PRO A 108 13.63 2.78 11.24
CA PRO A 108 14.00 4.19 11.41
C PRO A 108 12.90 5.07 12.01
N VAL A 109 11.65 4.94 11.55
CA VAL A 109 10.53 5.76 12.05
C VAL A 109 10.25 5.45 13.52
N ALA A 110 10.19 4.16 13.89
CA ALA A 110 9.98 3.74 15.28
C ALA A 110 11.09 4.25 16.21
N GLU A 111 12.34 4.22 15.74
CA GLU A 111 13.50 4.70 16.52
C GLU A 111 13.44 6.22 16.73
N ILE A 112 13.10 7.01 15.70
CA ILE A 112 12.89 8.46 15.83
C ILE A 112 11.80 8.76 16.85
N LEU A 113 10.66 8.06 16.78
CA LEU A 113 9.56 8.24 17.72
C LEU A 113 9.94 7.89 19.16
N LYS A 114 10.77 6.86 19.34
CA LYS A 114 11.32 6.48 20.65
C LYS A 114 12.25 7.57 21.19
N GLN A 115 13.14 8.10 20.36
CA GLN A 115 14.06 9.18 20.74
C GLN A 115 13.31 10.46 21.09
N ALA A 116 12.29 10.83 20.33
CA ALA A 116 11.42 11.97 20.63
C ALA A 116 10.75 11.82 22.00
N LYS A 117 10.19 10.64 22.32
CA LYS A 117 9.60 10.35 23.64
C LYS A 117 10.63 10.46 24.77
N ALA A 118 11.85 9.99 24.55
CA ALA A 118 12.92 10.09 25.54
C ALA A 118 13.33 11.56 25.75
N LEU A 119 13.38 12.36 24.69
CA LEU A 119 13.67 13.79 24.77
C LEU A 119 12.61 14.54 25.57
N VAL A 120 11.32 14.30 25.30
CA VAL A 120 10.21 14.92 26.06
C VAL A 120 10.36 14.66 27.56
N ARG A 121 10.60 13.41 27.97
CA ARG A 121 10.79 13.06 29.39
C ARG A 121 11.99 13.77 30.02
N ARG A 122 13.07 13.95 29.26
CA ARG A 122 14.26 14.68 29.73
C ARG A 122 13.98 16.16 29.93
N ILE A 123 13.19 16.76 29.04
CA ILE A 123 12.75 18.16 29.16
C ILE A 123 11.85 18.30 30.38
N GLU A 124 10.82 17.46 30.54
CA GLU A 124 9.92 17.50 31.71
C GLU A 124 10.68 17.37 33.04
N SER A 125 11.65 16.45 33.11
CA SER A 125 12.51 16.30 34.28
C SER A 125 13.44 17.50 34.51
N HIS A 126 13.87 18.16 33.45
CA HIS A 126 14.67 19.38 33.56
C HIS A 126 13.85 20.53 34.13
N GLU A 127 12.69 20.81 33.54
CA GLU A 127 11.77 21.86 33.99
C GLU A 127 11.35 21.66 35.46
N SER A 128 11.07 20.42 35.88
CA SER A 128 10.75 20.12 37.29
C SER A 128 11.87 20.52 38.24
N ARG A 129 13.12 20.18 37.90
CA ARG A 129 14.29 20.50 38.74
C ARG A 129 14.57 22.00 38.76
N GLU A 130 14.38 22.70 37.64
CA GLU A 130 14.52 24.16 37.62
C GLU A 130 13.46 24.84 38.49
N ASN A 131 12.23 24.35 38.44
CA ASN A 131 11.14 24.88 39.27
C ASN A 131 11.37 24.60 40.76
N GLU A 132 11.87 23.42 41.12
CA GLU A 132 12.30 23.10 42.50
C GLU A 132 13.38 24.07 43.00
N LEU A 133 14.42 24.33 42.19
CA LEU A 133 15.48 25.28 42.55
C LEU A 133 14.97 26.71 42.72
N LEU A 134 14.03 27.14 41.87
CA LEU A 134 13.42 28.47 41.95
C LEU A 134 12.59 28.62 43.25
N ILE A 135 11.79 27.60 43.58
CA ILE A 135 11.01 27.56 44.82
C ILE A 135 11.97 27.63 46.02
N ASP A 136 12.99 26.76 46.06
CA ASP A 136 13.96 26.73 47.15
C ASP A 136 14.64 28.10 47.33
N ALA A 137 15.05 28.76 46.25
CA ALA A 137 15.67 30.08 46.30
C ALA A 137 14.73 31.16 46.87
N LEU A 138 13.45 31.16 46.46
CA LEU A 138 12.47 32.15 46.91
C LEU A 138 12.05 31.93 48.38
N TYR A 139 11.93 30.68 48.84
CA TYR A 139 11.57 30.39 50.23
C TYR A 139 12.73 30.64 51.21
N VAL A 140 13.98 30.48 50.78
CA VAL A 140 15.16 30.83 51.59
C VAL A 140 15.27 32.35 51.80
N ASP A 141 14.87 33.17 50.83
CA ASP A 141 14.97 34.63 50.91
C ASP A 141 13.89 35.27 51.82
N VAL A 142 12.75 34.60 52.02
CA VAL A 142 11.62 35.10 52.84
C VAL A 142 11.75 34.76 54.34
N GLY A 143 12.63 33.82 54.71
CA GLY A 143 12.78 33.34 56.10
C GLY A 143 13.81 34.08 56.97
N GLY A 144 14.47 35.13 56.44
CA GLY A 144 15.58 35.83 57.11
C GLY A 144 15.24 37.13 57.86
N GLY A 145 13.95 37.46 58.01
CA GLY A 145 13.51 38.71 58.65
C GLY A 145 13.01 38.50 60.08
N ASP A 146 13.93 38.38 61.04
CA ASP A 146 13.71 38.68 62.46
C ASP A 146 14.76 39.72 62.92
#